data_AF-A0A5D2BTH8-F1
#
_entry.id   AF-A0A5D2BTH8-F1
#
_cell.length_a   1.000
_cell.length_b   1.000
_cell.length_c   1.000
_cell.angle_alpha   90.00
_cell.angle_beta   90.00
_cell.angle_gamma   90.00
#
_symmetry.space_group_name_H-M   'P 1'
#
loop_
_entity.id
_entity.type
_entity.pdbx_description
1 polymer ?
#
loop_
_entity_poly.entity_id
_entity_poly.type
_entity_poly.pdbx_seq_one_letter_code
_entity_poly.pdbx_strand_id
1 'polypeptide(L)'
;MEALVLRAGLHFVSSTQKLRNVQRKLESDLENSKKKFVELVDKCNELKKGREESDERETALAELKAIELKHNELKEEMVQYADNDPAAFEAMKKAIEVAHGAANRWTDNIFTMRQWCSNNFPEAKEQLEHMYKEIGITDDFDYVELSPAAIQICAVGDEEGNP
;
A
#
# COMPACT_ATOMS: atom_id res chain seq x y z
N MET A 1 -0.41 -33.08 87.95
CA MET A 1 -1.56 -33.18 87.03
C MET A 1 -2.04 -31.82 86.52
N GLU A 2 -2.10 -30.77 87.35
CA GLU A 2 -2.55 -29.43 86.93
C GLU A 2 -1.77 -28.80 85.76
N ALA A 3 -0.44 -28.91 85.73
CA ALA A 3 0.37 -28.33 84.65
C ALA A 3 0.09 -28.93 83.26
N LEU A 4 -0.28 -30.22 83.21
CA LEU A 4 -0.69 -30.92 81.98
C LEU A 4 -2.07 -30.47 81.51
N VAL A 5 -3.01 -30.25 82.44
CA VAL A 5 -4.35 -29.74 82.15
C VAL A 5 -4.31 -28.29 81.66
N LEU A 6 -3.51 -27.43 82.30
CA LEU A 6 -3.26 -26.06 81.86
C LEU A 6 -2.64 -25.99 80.46
N ARG A 7 -1.65 -26.85 80.16
CA ARG A 7 -1.01 -26.91 78.84
C ARG A 7 -1.98 -27.40 77.74
N ALA A 8 -2.81 -28.40 78.04
CA ALA A 8 -3.84 -28.89 77.12
C ALA A 8 -4.92 -27.82 76.85
N GLY A 9 -5.36 -27.11 77.88
CA GLY A 9 -6.30 -25.98 77.75
C GLY A 9 -5.74 -24.84 76.90
N LEU A 10 -4.46 -24.47 77.09
CA LEU A 10 -3.81 -23.42 76.30
C LEU A 10 -3.68 -23.82 74.81
N HIS A 11 -3.37 -25.09 74.52
CA HIS A 11 -3.29 -25.61 73.16
C HIS A 11 -4.67 -25.63 72.48
N PHE A 12 -5.73 -26.03 73.20
CA PHE A 12 -7.11 -25.99 72.71
C PHE A 12 -7.57 -24.56 72.39
N VAL A 13 -7.27 -23.59 73.27
CA VAL A 13 -7.57 -22.17 73.05
C VAL A 13 -6.80 -21.62 71.84
N SER A 14 -5.53 -22.01 71.65
CA SER A 14 -4.74 -21.61 70.48
C SER A 14 -5.31 -22.17 69.17
N SER A 15 -5.67 -23.45 69.13
CA SER A 15 -6.24 -24.10 67.94
C SER A 15 -7.62 -23.54 67.58
N THR A 16 -8.48 -23.29 68.57
CA THR A 16 -9.79 -22.64 68.34
C THR A 16 -9.62 -21.19 67.86
N GLN A 17 -8.61 -20.47 68.36
CA GLN A 17 -8.29 -19.13 67.86
C GLN A 17 -7.81 -19.14 66.40
N LYS A 18 -6.97 -20.11 66.01
CA LYS A 18 -6.53 -20.29 64.61
C LYS A 18 -7.71 -20.56 63.69
N LEU A 19 -8.61 -21.48 64.06
CA LEU A 19 -9.82 -21.78 63.30
C LEU A 19 -10.71 -20.54 63.12
N ARG A 20 -10.92 -19.76 64.20
CA ARG A 20 -11.69 -18.51 64.12
C ARG A 20 -11.05 -17.44 63.23
N ASN A 21 -9.71 -17.39 63.17
CA ASN A 21 -9.01 -16.46 62.27
C ASN A 21 -9.15 -16.89 60.81
N VAL A 22 -9.03 -18.20 60.52
CA VAL A 22 -9.23 -18.76 59.17
C VAL A 22 -10.67 -18.54 58.71
N GLN A 23 -11.66 -18.82 59.56
CA GLN A 23 -13.06 -18.59 59.25
C GLN A 23 -13.31 -17.11 58.90
N ARG A 24 -12.84 -16.17 59.74
CA ARG A 24 -12.97 -14.72 59.45
C ARG A 24 -12.28 -14.32 58.14
N LYS A 25 -11.13 -14.90 57.84
CA LYS A 25 -10.40 -14.62 56.60
C LYS A 25 -11.18 -15.11 55.38
N LEU A 26 -11.70 -16.34 55.43
CA LEU A 26 -12.52 -16.91 54.37
C LEU A 26 -13.84 -16.14 54.18
N GLU A 27 -14.49 -15.72 55.27
CA GLU A 27 -15.68 -14.86 55.20
C GLU A 27 -15.37 -13.50 54.56
N SER A 28 -14.25 -12.88 54.94
CA SER A 28 -13.80 -11.63 54.33
C SER A 28 -13.45 -11.78 52.85
N ASP A 29 -12.80 -12.88 52.47
CA ASP A 29 -12.42 -13.13 51.09
C ASP A 29 -13.64 -13.46 50.22
N LEU A 30 -14.61 -14.20 50.77
CA LEU A 30 -15.91 -14.45 50.13
C LEU A 30 -16.65 -13.15 49.88
N GLU A 31 -16.72 -12.26 50.87
CA GLU A 31 -17.39 -10.97 50.74
C GLU A 31 -16.69 -10.06 49.70
N ASN A 32 -15.36 -10.01 49.73
CA ASN A 32 -14.57 -9.28 48.72
C ASN A 32 -14.79 -9.85 47.31
N SER A 33 -14.86 -11.17 47.16
CA SER A 33 -15.13 -11.81 45.87
C SER A 33 -16.53 -11.52 45.37
N LYS A 34 -17.54 -11.50 46.25
CA LYS A 34 -18.93 -11.14 45.91
C LYS A 34 -19.01 -9.69 45.43
N LYS A 35 -18.37 -8.76 46.13
CA LYS A 35 -18.30 -7.35 45.72
C LYS A 35 -17.68 -7.19 44.34
N LYS A 36 -16.51 -7.82 44.11
CA LYS A 36 -15.85 -7.81 42.80
C LYS A 36 -16.71 -8.42 41.70
N PHE A 37 -17.44 -9.49 42.01
CA PHE A 37 -18.34 -10.11 41.03
C PHE A 37 -19.44 -9.14 40.60
N VAL A 38 -20.10 -8.48 41.56
CA VAL A 38 -21.13 -7.47 41.26
C VAL A 38 -20.55 -6.31 40.45
N GLU A 39 -19.40 -5.76 40.86
CA GLU A 39 -18.72 -4.69 40.12
C GLU A 39 -18.37 -5.09 38.68
N LEU A 40 -17.93 -6.33 38.45
CA LEU A 40 -17.61 -6.83 37.11
C LEU A 40 -18.85 -7.05 36.26
N VAL A 41 -19.94 -7.54 36.86
CA VAL A 41 -21.23 -7.69 36.17
C VAL A 41 -21.77 -6.33 35.75
N ASP A 42 -21.71 -5.34 36.64
CA ASP A 42 -22.16 -3.97 36.35
C ASP A 42 -21.35 -3.36 35.21
N LYS A 43 -20.02 -3.49 35.24
CA LYS A 43 -19.15 -3.04 34.13
C LYS A 43 -19.44 -3.75 32.82
N CYS A 44 -19.68 -5.06 32.84
CA CYS A 44 -20.07 -5.81 31.65
C CYS A 44 -21.40 -5.29 31.08
N ASN A 45 -22.39 -5.02 31.94
CA ASN A 45 -23.68 -4.49 31.52
C ASN A 45 -23.55 -3.06 30.96
N GLU A 46 -22.72 -2.21 31.57
CA GLU A 46 -22.42 -0.87 31.04
C GLU A 46 -21.76 -0.94 29.66
N LEU A 47 -20.78 -1.81 29.46
CA LEU A 47 -20.08 -1.98 28.17
C LEU A 47 -20.97 -2.57 27.07
N LYS A 48 -22.01 -3.33 27.44
CA LYS A 48 -22.97 -3.91 26.50
C LYS A 48 -23.96 -2.89 25.95
N LYS A 49 -24.25 -1.81 26.68
CA LYS A 49 -25.17 -0.77 26.21
C LYS A 49 -24.67 -0.18 24.90
N GLY A 50 -25.50 -0.23 23.85
CA GLY A 50 -25.12 0.23 22.50
C GLY A 50 -24.16 -0.71 21.75
N ARG A 51 -23.83 -1.86 22.32
CA ARG A 51 -23.13 -2.99 21.68
C ARG A 51 -23.94 -4.27 21.88
N GLU A 52 -25.26 -4.13 21.95
CA GLU A 52 -26.12 -5.30 22.09
C GLU A 52 -25.89 -6.25 20.92
N GLU A 53 -25.89 -7.54 21.23
CA GLU A 53 -25.84 -8.58 20.20
C GLU A 53 -27.19 -8.51 19.47
N SER A 54 -27.20 -7.93 18.27
CA SER A 54 -28.36 -7.80 17.41
C SER A 54 -27.98 -8.17 15.97
N ASP A 55 -28.96 -8.66 15.22
CA ASP A 55 -28.80 -8.98 13.80
C ASP A 55 -28.35 -7.74 13.00
N GLU A 56 -28.82 -6.56 13.39
CA GLU A 56 -28.41 -5.27 12.82
C GLU A 56 -26.91 -5.00 13.02
N ARG A 57 -26.39 -5.28 14.23
CA ARG A 57 -24.97 -5.10 14.53
C ARG A 57 -24.11 -6.12 13.78
N GLU A 58 -24.54 -7.37 13.71
CA GLU A 58 -23.84 -8.40 12.95
C GLU A 58 -23.77 -8.03 11.46
N THR A 59 -24.89 -7.58 10.90
CA THR A 59 -24.97 -7.12 9.50
C THR A 59 -24.06 -5.91 9.27
N ALA A 60 -24.13 -4.88 10.12
CA ALA A 60 -23.28 -3.69 9.98
C ALA A 60 -21.78 -4.02 10.10
N LEU A 61 -21.40 -4.96 10.98
CA LEU A 61 -20.01 -5.41 11.10
C LEU A 61 -19.56 -6.22 9.87
N ALA A 62 -20.44 -7.02 9.27
CA ALA A 62 -20.15 -7.74 8.05
C ALA A 62 -19.98 -6.78 6.86
N GLU A 63 -20.86 -5.78 6.74
CA GLU A 63 -20.78 -4.72 5.73
C GLU A 63 -19.49 -3.89 5.88
N LEU A 64 -19.17 -3.49 7.11
CA LEU A 64 -17.94 -2.73 7.40
C LEU A 64 -16.70 -3.51 6.96
N LYS A 65 -16.62 -4.80 7.28
CA LYS A 65 -15.52 -5.67 6.82
C LYS A 65 -15.46 -5.78 5.30
N ALA A 66 -16.61 -5.91 4.64
CA ALA A 66 -16.67 -6.00 3.19
C ALA A 66 -16.22 -4.70 2.51
N ILE A 67 -16.60 -3.54 3.08
CA ILE A 67 -16.18 -2.22 2.60
C ILE A 67 -14.68 -2.00 2.84
N GLU A 68 -14.16 -2.36 4.01
CA GLU A 68 -12.73 -2.26 4.31
C GLU A 68 -11.88 -3.11 3.34
N LEU A 69 -12.35 -4.32 3.02
CA LEU A 69 -11.69 -5.18 2.04
C LEU A 69 -11.66 -4.51 0.66
N LYS A 70 -12.81 -4.07 0.15
CA LYS A 70 -12.92 -3.39 -1.15
C LYS A 70 -12.09 -2.10 -1.21
N HIS A 71 -12.08 -1.33 -0.12
CA HIS A 71 -11.28 -0.12 -0.03
C HIS A 71 -9.79 -0.43 -0.17
N ASN A 72 -9.31 -1.49 0.48
CA ASN A 72 -7.91 -1.89 0.37
C ASN A 72 -7.57 -2.41 -1.04
N GLU A 73 -8.44 -3.22 -1.65
CA GLU A 73 -8.28 -3.68 -3.04
C GLU A 73 -8.19 -2.49 -4.02
N LEU A 74 -9.14 -1.56 -3.94
CA LEU A 74 -9.15 -0.36 -4.81
C LEU A 74 -7.91 0.51 -4.56
N LYS A 75 -7.48 0.65 -3.31
CA LYS A 75 -6.28 1.42 -2.97
C LYS A 75 -5.02 0.78 -3.55
N GLU A 76 -4.91 -0.54 -3.53
CA GLU A 76 -3.81 -1.26 -4.17
C GLU A 76 -3.84 -1.12 -5.69
N GLU A 77 -5.03 -1.17 -6.29
CA GLU A 77 -5.21 -0.94 -7.72
C GLU A 77 -4.82 0.50 -8.13
N MET A 78 -5.20 1.50 -7.35
CA MET A 78 -4.81 2.91 -7.60
C MET A 78 -3.30 3.11 -7.64
N VAL A 79 -2.53 2.35 -6.84
CA VAL A 79 -1.05 2.42 -6.87
C VAL A 79 -0.50 1.93 -8.20
N GLN A 80 -1.15 0.96 -8.86
CA GLN A 80 -0.73 0.46 -10.17
C GLN A 80 -0.87 1.52 -11.27
N TYR A 81 -1.79 2.46 -11.09
CA TYR A 81 -2.03 3.56 -12.03
C TYR A 81 -1.35 4.87 -11.61
N ALA A 82 -0.52 4.87 -10.57
CA ALA A 82 0.15 6.08 -10.09
C ALA A 82 1.05 6.73 -11.16
N ASP A 83 1.63 5.92 -12.06
CA ASP A 83 2.46 6.38 -13.17
C ASP A 83 1.65 6.84 -14.39
N ASN A 84 0.32 6.63 -14.39
CA ASN A 84 -0.58 7.10 -15.45
C ASN A 84 -1.05 8.55 -15.21
N ASP A 85 -0.18 9.40 -14.66
CA ASP A 85 -0.46 10.83 -14.53
C ASP A 85 -0.64 11.46 -15.92
N PRO A 86 -1.82 12.02 -16.25
CA PRO A 86 -2.05 12.68 -17.53
C PRO A 86 -1.03 13.79 -17.81
N ALA A 87 -0.55 14.48 -16.77
CA ALA A 87 0.46 15.51 -16.93
C ALA A 87 1.83 14.93 -17.33
N ALA A 88 2.22 13.79 -16.74
CA ALA A 88 3.44 13.08 -17.11
C ALA A 88 3.36 12.54 -18.56
N PHE A 89 2.21 12.00 -18.95
CA PHE A 89 1.97 11.51 -20.31
C PHE A 89 2.02 12.63 -21.35
N GLU A 90 1.38 13.76 -21.10
CA GLU A 90 1.44 14.93 -21.98
C GLU A 90 2.84 15.53 -22.08
N ALA A 91 3.62 15.51 -20.99
CA ALA A 91 5.03 15.90 -21.02
C ALA A 91 5.87 14.97 -21.91
N MET A 92 5.63 13.65 -21.83
CA MET A 92 6.29 12.67 -22.67
C MET A 92 5.98 12.86 -24.16
N LYS A 93 4.72 13.13 -24.53
CA LYS A 93 4.34 13.43 -25.92
C LYS A 93 5.11 14.62 -26.48
N LYS A 94 5.12 15.73 -25.75
CA LYS A 94 5.86 16.94 -26.15
C LYS A 94 7.36 16.68 -26.30
N ALA A 95 7.94 15.87 -25.42
CA ALA A 95 9.34 15.49 -25.53
C ALA A 95 9.62 14.66 -26.79
N ILE A 96 8.71 13.73 -27.16
CA ILE A 96 8.81 12.95 -28.40
C ILE A 96 8.75 13.86 -29.63
N GLU A 97 7.81 14.81 -29.69
CA GLU A 97 7.71 15.77 -30.80
C GLU A 97 9.00 16.58 -30.98
N VAL A 98 9.58 17.08 -29.88
CA VAL A 98 10.84 17.82 -29.91
C VAL A 98 12.00 16.94 -30.37
N ALA A 99 12.10 15.72 -29.83
CA ALA A 99 13.16 14.78 -30.20
C ALA A 99 13.06 14.35 -31.67
N HIS A 100 11.85 14.10 -32.16
CA HIS A 100 11.56 13.76 -33.55
C HIS A 100 11.96 14.90 -34.51
N GLY A 101 11.52 16.11 -34.22
CA GLY A 101 11.91 17.29 -35.01
C GLY A 101 13.42 17.53 -35.00
N ALA A 102 14.08 17.32 -33.86
CA ALA A 102 15.53 17.44 -33.75
C ALA A 102 16.26 16.35 -34.55
N ALA A 103 15.81 15.11 -34.49
CA ALA A 103 16.38 14.00 -35.25
C ALA A 103 16.32 14.29 -36.75
N ASN A 104 15.15 14.67 -37.27
CA ASN A 104 14.96 14.98 -38.69
C ASN A 104 15.76 16.20 -39.15
N ARG A 105 15.94 17.21 -38.29
CA ARG A 105 16.83 18.33 -38.58
C ARG A 105 18.30 17.91 -38.67
N TRP A 106 18.74 16.96 -37.86
CA TRP A 106 20.09 16.40 -38.00
C TRP A 106 20.21 15.54 -39.26
N THR A 107 19.16 14.81 -39.65
CA THR A 107 19.08 14.11 -40.95
C THR A 107 19.27 15.08 -42.11
N ASP A 108 18.60 16.24 -42.11
CA ASP A 108 18.78 17.28 -43.13
C ASP A 108 20.23 17.77 -43.20
N ASN A 109 20.85 18.00 -42.04
CA ASN A 109 22.24 18.46 -41.96
C ASN A 109 23.19 17.40 -42.54
N ILE A 110 22.96 16.12 -42.23
CA ILE A 110 23.75 15.01 -42.76
C ILE A 110 23.63 14.95 -44.29
N PHE A 111 22.40 14.98 -44.83
CA PHE A 111 22.19 14.96 -46.29
C PHE A 111 22.82 16.17 -47.00
N THR A 112 22.67 17.35 -46.41
CA THR A 112 23.30 18.58 -46.93
C THR A 112 24.82 18.44 -46.98
N MET A 113 25.43 17.91 -45.91
CA MET A 113 26.88 17.67 -45.86
C MET A 113 27.32 16.61 -46.86
N ARG A 114 26.59 15.49 -47.00
CA ARG A 114 26.89 14.44 -48.00
C ARG A 114 26.87 15.01 -49.42
N GLN A 115 25.84 15.79 -49.74
CA GLN A 115 25.71 16.42 -51.05
C GLN A 115 26.83 17.44 -51.30
N TRP A 116 27.13 18.30 -50.33
CA TRP A 116 28.20 19.28 -50.47
C TRP A 116 29.57 18.62 -50.65
N CYS A 117 29.91 17.61 -49.83
CA CYS A 117 31.16 16.86 -49.96
C CYS A 117 31.26 16.17 -51.33
N SER A 118 30.19 15.54 -51.80
CA SER A 118 30.17 14.87 -53.11
C SER A 118 30.40 15.83 -54.28
N ASN A 119 29.89 17.07 -54.18
CA ASN A 119 30.04 18.08 -55.23
C ASN A 119 31.42 18.74 -55.24
N ASN A 120 32.04 18.93 -54.07
CA ASN A 120 33.31 19.65 -53.93
C ASN A 120 34.54 18.74 -53.94
N PHE A 121 34.38 17.45 -53.63
CA PHE A 121 35.48 16.47 -53.54
C PHE A 121 35.14 15.17 -54.31
N PRO A 122 34.96 15.23 -55.64
CA PRO A 122 34.60 14.06 -56.43
C PRO A 122 35.63 12.93 -56.36
N GLU A 123 36.91 13.25 -56.15
CA GLU A 123 38.00 12.27 -56.03
C GLU A 123 37.94 11.46 -54.73
N ALA A 124 37.31 12.01 -53.68
CA ALA A 124 37.19 11.38 -52.37
C ALA A 124 35.87 10.61 -52.18
N LYS A 125 35.01 10.57 -53.22
CA LYS A 125 33.64 10.04 -53.13
C LYS A 125 33.58 8.62 -52.58
N GLU A 126 34.43 7.71 -53.05
CA GLU A 126 34.44 6.32 -52.59
C GLU A 126 34.88 6.17 -51.12
N GLN A 127 35.87 6.96 -50.69
CA GLN A 127 36.33 6.97 -49.30
C GLN A 127 35.27 7.54 -48.35
N LEU A 128 34.56 8.59 -48.77
CA LEU A 128 33.47 9.19 -48.01
C LEU A 128 32.29 8.23 -47.85
N GLU A 129 31.89 7.54 -48.93
CA GLU A 129 30.82 6.55 -48.87
C GLU A 129 31.19 5.36 -47.96
N HIS A 130 32.45 4.91 -47.98
CA HIS A 130 32.93 3.89 -47.05
C HIS A 130 32.82 4.36 -45.60
N MET A 131 33.30 5.58 -45.30
CA MET A 131 33.25 6.17 -43.97
C MET A 131 31.80 6.31 -43.46
N TYR A 132 30.87 6.77 -44.30
CA TYR A 132 29.45 6.89 -43.93
C TYR A 132 28.87 5.53 -43.53
N LYS A 133 29.18 4.47 -44.28
CA LYS A 133 28.74 3.10 -43.94
C LYS A 133 29.34 2.60 -42.63
N GLU A 134 30.63 2.86 -42.37
CA GLU A 134 31.29 2.47 -41.12
C GLU A 134 30.67 3.13 -39.88
N ILE A 135 30.22 4.38 -40.00
CA ILE A 135 29.56 5.10 -38.90
C ILE A 135 28.04 4.84 -38.82
N GLY A 136 27.52 3.93 -39.63
CA GLY A 136 26.10 3.51 -39.61
C GLY A 136 25.15 4.38 -40.42
N ILE A 137 25.66 5.25 -41.31
CA ILE A 137 24.86 5.99 -42.30
C ILE A 137 24.82 5.14 -43.57
N THR A 138 23.95 4.15 -43.57
CA THR A 138 23.74 3.21 -44.66
C THR A 138 22.70 3.72 -45.67
N ASP A 139 22.45 2.94 -46.74
CA ASP A 139 21.56 3.35 -47.83
C ASP A 139 20.07 3.41 -47.41
N ASP A 140 19.73 2.83 -46.26
CA ASP A 140 18.43 2.85 -45.57
C ASP A 140 18.31 3.94 -44.50
N PHE A 141 19.33 4.77 -44.31
CA PHE A 141 19.25 5.92 -43.41
C PHE A 141 18.30 6.98 -43.97
N ASP A 142 17.18 7.20 -43.29
CA ASP A 142 16.13 8.14 -43.71
C ASP A 142 15.52 8.87 -42.52
N TYR A 143 14.55 9.75 -42.78
CA TYR A 143 13.78 10.45 -41.76
C TYR A 143 13.07 9.47 -40.83
N VAL A 144 12.95 9.86 -39.56
CA VAL A 144 12.14 9.13 -38.61
C VAL A 144 10.68 9.38 -38.94
N GLU A 145 9.91 8.33 -39.25
CA GLU A 145 8.47 8.43 -39.42
C GLU A 145 7.74 8.25 -38.09
N LEU A 146 6.77 9.11 -37.80
CA LEU A 146 5.85 8.89 -36.68
C LEU A 146 4.75 7.94 -37.15
N SER A 147 4.78 6.69 -36.67
CA SER A 147 3.71 5.73 -36.95
C SER A 147 2.39 6.17 -36.29
N PRO A 148 1.24 6.04 -37.00
CA PRO A 148 -0.08 6.29 -36.42
C PRO A 148 -0.35 5.48 -35.16
N ALA A 149 0.25 4.29 -35.00
CA ALA A 149 0.12 3.48 -33.79
C ALA A 149 0.77 4.12 -32.55
N ALA A 150 1.85 4.89 -32.72
CA ALA A 150 2.43 5.69 -31.63
C ALA A 150 1.52 6.86 -31.22
N ILE A 151 0.69 7.33 -32.16
CA ILE A 151 -0.36 8.34 -31.92
C ILE A 151 -1.61 7.68 -31.32
N GLN A 152 -1.91 6.41 -31.63
CA GLN A 152 -3.15 5.74 -31.23
C GLN A 152 -3.18 5.20 -29.80
N ILE A 153 -2.02 4.90 -29.21
CA ILE A 153 -1.90 4.68 -27.75
C ILE A 153 -2.40 5.93 -26.97
N CYS A 154 -2.48 7.09 -27.63
CA CYS A 154 -2.84 8.37 -27.02
C CYS A 154 -4.34 8.71 -26.98
N ALA A 155 -5.24 7.91 -27.56
CA ALA A 155 -6.66 8.27 -27.72
C ALA A 155 -7.65 7.42 -26.89
N VAL A 156 -7.18 6.39 -26.17
CA VAL A 156 -8.07 5.40 -25.51
C VAL A 156 -8.51 5.83 -24.10
N GLY A 157 -8.03 6.97 -23.59
CA GLY A 157 -8.32 7.44 -22.22
C GLY A 157 -9.62 8.24 -22.04
N ASP A 158 -10.27 8.67 -23.12
CA ASP A 158 -11.37 9.68 -23.06
C ASP A 158 -12.79 9.07 -23.21
N GLU A 159 -12.98 7.79 -22.93
CA GLU A 159 -14.33 7.24 -22.71
C GLU A 159 -14.47 6.78 -21.26
N GLU A 160 -14.44 7.76 -20.36
CA GLU A 160 -14.89 7.61 -18.98
C GLU A 160 -16.42 7.41 -19.03
N GLY A 161 -16.81 6.14 -19.00
CA GLY A 161 -18.18 5.73 -18.80
C GLY A 161 -18.69 6.23 -17.45
N ASN A 162 -19.77 7.00 -17.49
CA ASN A 162 -20.69 7.13 -16.38
C ASN A 162 -22.10 6.77 -16.90
N PRO A 163 -22.94 6.09 -16.10
CA PRO A 163 -24.14 5.40 -16.58
C PRO A 163 -25.28 6.34 -17.01
#